data_AF-A0A6A6W3D3-F1
#
_entry.id   AF-A0A6A6W3D3-F1
#
_cell.length_a   1.000
_cell.length_b   1.000
_cell.length_c   1.000
_cell.angle_alpha   90.00
_cell.angle_beta   90.00
_cell.angle_gamma   90.00
#
_symmetry.space_group_name_H-M   'P 1'
#
loop_
_entity.id
_entity.type
_entity.pdbx_description
1 polymer ?
#
loop_
_entity_poly.entity_id
_entity_poly.type
_entity_poly.pdbx_seq_one_letter_code
_entity_poly.pdbx_strand_id
1 'polypeptide(L)'
;MISSRRPVIVVVFVFIFLVLFQTRIFLATPINANGPLTGGISGIPAPPSNLPPDNLSKVVVIASTKDEDTSWLEKDVPDVKSVIYKVDDPTAEFTVPMNKGHEGMVYLTYLIDNYDNLPDVMAFMHAHKIAWHNNDLFASDAAQMLRALSAPHVKRQGYFNMRCHWDPGCPDWMHPYDPSNRTDISKPEERELALAFKQIFPNRDVPETIATPCCAQFALSKEAVLKVPIERLEAYRQWIINTPLHDLVSGRVWEYLWHYIFTEYTPVVCQAMDKCYCDGYGVCFGGDEAYKNFTDRWNDMRLMQISLSSWTKEFEESKDEMSKPAIGVKDQLERKIKEASRVVWAQVAEAKTRGQDPQARALDSGRKWKPGDGY
;
A
#
# COMPACT_ATOMS: atom_id res chain seq x y z
N MET A 1 -19.70 69.93 -3.19
CA MET A 1 -20.40 68.63 -3.14
C MET A 1 -19.72 67.69 -4.13
N ILE A 2 -18.79 66.84 -3.66
CA ILE A 2 -18.19 65.78 -4.45
C ILE A 2 -18.55 64.48 -3.73
N SER A 3 -19.48 63.73 -4.31
CA SER A 3 -20.03 62.50 -3.74
C SER A 3 -19.12 61.32 -4.08
N SER A 4 -18.44 60.82 -3.05
CA SER A 4 -17.80 59.51 -2.98
C SER A 4 -18.82 58.39 -3.22
N ARG A 5 -18.64 57.59 -4.28
CA ARG A 5 -19.31 56.29 -4.45
C ARG A 5 -18.46 55.30 -5.24
N ARG A 6 -17.36 54.81 -4.67
CA ARG A 6 -16.77 53.50 -5.02
C ARG A 6 -16.01 52.92 -3.82
N PRO A 7 -16.70 52.13 -2.97
CA PRO A 7 -16.04 50.90 -2.48
C PRO A 7 -16.96 49.67 -2.39
N VAL A 8 -18.25 49.78 -2.69
CA VAL A 8 -19.22 48.70 -2.40
C VAL A 8 -19.09 47.50 -3.36
N ILE A 9 -18.72 47.72 -4.63
CA ILE A 9 -18.67 46.64 -5.63
C ILE A 9 -17.49 45.69 -5.37
N VAL A 10 -16.32 46.20 -4.98
CA VAL A 10 -15.12 45.37 -4.72
C VAL A 10 -15.31 44.51 -3.47
N VAL A 11 -15.96 45.05 -2.43
CA VAL A 11 -16.22 44.31 -1.18
C VAL A 11 -17.22 43.16 -1.40
N VAL A 12 -18.23 43.34 -2.25
CA VAL A 12 -19.21 42.28 -2.58
C VAL A 12 -18.56 41.15 -3.38
N PHE A 13 -17.67 41.44 -4.33
CA PHE A 13 -16.95 40.39 -5.08
C PHE A 13 -15.98 39.58 -4.21
N VAL A 14 -15.26 40.22 -3.29
CA VAL A 14 -14.34 39.52 -2.36
C VAL A 14 -15.12 38.66 -1.36
N PHE A 15 -16.28 39.12 -0.88
CA PHE A 15 -17.13 38.34 0.03
C PHE A 15 -17.79 37.14 -0.67
N ILE A 16 -18.24 37.27 -1.92
CA ILE A 16 -18.79 36.14 -2.69
C ILE A 16 -17.69 35.12 -3.00
N PHE A 17 -16.46 35.56 -3.33
CA PHE A 17 -15.33 34.66 -3.54
C PHE A 17 -14.94 33.90 -2.27
N LEU A 18 -14.90 34.57 -1.11
CA LEU A 18 -14.59 33.94 0.19
C LEU A 18 -15.70 33.00 0.67
N VAL A 19 -16.97 33.34 0.47
CA VAL A 19 -18.10 32.47 0.83
C VAL A 19 -18.15 31.25 -0.09
N LEU A 20 -17.92 31.41 -1.41
CA LEU A 20 -17.83 30.26 -2.32
C LEU A 20 -16.60 29.38 -2.04
N PHE A 21 -15.47 29.97 -1.63
CA PHE A 21 -14.27 29.22 -1.23
C PHE A 21 -14.48 28.47 0.10
N GLN A 22 -15.18 29.08 1.08
CA GLN A 22 -15.49 28.41 2.34
C GLN A 22 -16.60 27.36 2.23
N THR A 23 -17.60 27.53 1.35
CA THR A 23 -18.63 26.50 1.11
C THR A 23 -18.12 25.32 0.29
N ARG A 24 -17.05 25.49 -0.51
CA ARG A 24 -16.41 24.37 -1.23
C ARG A 24 -15.46 23.52 -0.39
N ILE A 25 -15.09 23.98 0.82
CA ILE A 25 -14.28 23.21 1.77
C ILE A 25 -15.14 22.14 2.50
N PHE A 26 -16.47 22.30 2.55
CA PHE A 26 -17.36 21.42 3.32
C PHE A 26 -18.15 20.37 2.50
N LEU A 27 -17.94 20.31 1.18
CA LEU A 27 -18.48 19.25 0.32
C LEU A 27 -17.38 18.59 -0.52
N ALA A 28 -16.16 18.57 -0.01
CA ALA A 28 -15.18 17.59 -0.46
C ALA A 28 -15.58 16.23 0.12
N THR A 29 -16.44 15.51 -0.61
CA THR A 29 -16.33 14.05 -0.57
C THR A 29 -14.87 13.71 -0.85
N PRO A 30 -14.25 12.72 -0.17
CA PRO A 30 -12.92 12.29 -0.54
C PRO A 30 -13.02 11.80 -1.99
N ILE A 31 -12.55 12.63 -2.92
CA ILE A 31 -12.26 12.18 -4.27
C ILE A 31 -11.18 11.13 -4.05
N ASN A 32 -11.54 9.88 -4.28
CA ASN A 32 -10.63 8.77 -4.32
C ASN A 32 -9.62 9.04 -5.46
N ALA A 33 -8.57 9.81 -5.15
CA ALA A 33 -7.49 10.18 -6.06
C ALA A 33 -6.53 9.00 -6.34
N ASN A 34 -7.00 7.77 -6.08
CA ASN A 34 -6.28 6.51 -6.21
C ASN A 34 -6.71 5.72 -7.46
N GLY A 35 -7.29 6.39 -8.46
CA GLY A 35 -7.38 5.78 -9.79
C GLY A 35 -5.98 5.44 -10.30
N PRO A 36 -5.76 4.27 -10.93
CA PRO A 36 -4.49 3.97 -11.57
C PRO A 36 -4.18 5.12 -12.55
N LEU A 37 -2.98 5.69 -12.47
CA LEU A 37 -2.54 6.69 -13.46
C LEU A 37 -2.42 5.98 -14.81
N THR A 38 -3.50 5.89 -15.58
CA THR A 38 -3.55 5.29 -16.92
C THR A 38 -2.96 6.22 -18.00
N GLY A 39 -1.97 7.05 -17.63
CA GLY A 39 -1.11 7.72 -18.60
C GLY A 39 -0.03 6.71 -19.00
N GLY A 40 -0.21 6.03 -20.13
CA GLY A 40 0.67 4.95 -20.59
C GLY A 40 2.15 5.30 -20.52
N ILE A 41 2.83 4.80 -19.48
CA ILE A 41 4.29 4.85 -19.36
C ILE A 41 4.84 3.60 -20.06
N SER A 42 4.72 3.58 -21.38
CA SER A 42 5.52 2.67 -22.20
C SER A 42 6.98 3.10 -22.07
N GLY A 43 7.78 2.31 -21.35
CA GLY A 43 9.23 2.54 -21.26
C GLY A 43 9.85 2.64 -19.87
N ILE A 44 9.15 2.28 -18.77
CA ILE A 44 9.85 2.01 -17.50
C ILE A 44 10.67 0.74 -17.72
N PRO A 45 12.02 0.80 -17.68
CA PRO A 45 12.82 -0.40 -17.74
C PRO A 45 12.45 -1.26 -16.54
N ALA A 46 12.10 -2.54 -16.77
CA ALA A 46 11.99 -3.49 -15.68
C ALA A 46 13.27 -3.39 -14.85
N PRO A 47 13.19 -3.28 -13.50
CA PRO A 47 14.39 -3.31 -12.70
C PRO A 47 15.14 -4.61 -13.05
N PRO A 48 16.45 -4.56 -13.33
CA PRO A 48 17.21 -5.77 -13.52
C PRO A 48 17.07 -6.59 -12.23
N SER A 49 16.69 -7.86 -12.36
CA SER A 49 16.62 -8.84 -11.27
C SER A 49 18.03 -9.25 -10.80
N ASN A 50 18.92 -8.28 -10.63
CA ASN A 50 20.31 -8.47 -10.23
C ASN A 50 20.46 -8.68 -8.71
N LEU A 51 19.42 -9.19 -8.03
CA LEU A 51 19.63 -9.78 -6.71
C LEU A 51 20.46 -11.06 -6.95
N PRO A 52 21.63 -11.21 -6.32
CA PRO A 52 22.40 -12.45 -6.36
C PRO A 52 21.50 -13.60 -5.94
N PRO A 53 21.71 -14.81 -6.47
CA PRO A 53 21.04 -16.00 -5.98
C PRO A 53 21.28 -16.12 -4.47
N ASP A 54 20.24 -15.92 -3.67
CA ASP A 54 20.29 -16.03 -2.21
C ASP A 54 20.08 -17.48 -1.75
N ASN A 55 19.90 -18.42 -2.70
CA ASN A 55 19.54 -19.83 -2.49
C ASN A 55 18.32 -20.01 -1.56
N LEU A 56 17.49 -18.98 -1.39
CA LEU A 56 16.30 -19.03 -0.55
C LEU A 56 15.11 -19.52 -1.35
N SER A 57 14.37 -20.47 -0.78
CA SER A 57 13.09 -20.90 -1.33
C SER A 57 12.06 -19.78 -1.15
N LYS A 58 11.36 -19.41 -2.23
CA LYS A 58 10.42 -18.29 -2.26
C LYS A 58 9.09 -18.75 -2.83
N VAL A 59 8.01 -18.25 -2.25
CA VAL A 59 6.65 -18.43 -2.76
C VAL A 59 5.89 -17.13 -2.71
N VAL A 60 4.97 -16.95 -3.66
CA VAL A 60 3.91 -15.94 -3.58
C VAL A 60 2.56 -16.64 -3.43
N VAL A 61 1.81 -16.26 -2.42
CA VAL A 61 0.48 -16.76 -2.10
C VAL A 61 -0.53 -15.68 -2.48
N ILE A 62 -1.45 -16.03 -3.36
CA ILE A 62 -2.43 -15.10 -3.94
C ILE A 62 -3.83 -15.52 -3.50
N ALA A 63 -4.53 -14.58 -2.87
CA ALA A 63 -5.97 -14.68 -2.68
C ALA A 63 -6.66 -14.13 -3.94
N SER A 64 -7.55 -14.93 -4.54
CA SER A 64 -8.20 -14.56 -5.79
C SER A 64 -9.60 -15.14 -5.92
N THR A 65 -10.46 -14.47 -6.68
CA THR A 65 -11.70 -15.00 -7.23
C THR A 65 -11.47 -15.61 -8.61
N LYS A 66 -12.37 -16.48 -9.08
CA LYS A 66 -12.26 -17.14 -10.39
C LYS A 66 -12.13 -16.16 -11.56
N ASP A 67 -12.74 -14.98 -11.45
CA ASP A 67 -12.81 -13.98 -12.53
C ASP A 67 -11.60 -13.03 -12.55
N GLU A 68 -10.76 -13.03 -11.52
CA GLU A 68 -9.54 -12.24 -11.49
C GLU A 68 -8.40 -12.88 -12.29
N ASP A 69 -7.70 -12.04 -13.06
CA ASP A 69 -6.55 -12.44 -13.87
C ASP A 69 -5.27 -12.53 -13.04
N THR A 70 -4.78 -13.77 -12.88
CA THR A 70 -3.50 -14.08 -12.23
C THR A 70 -2.45 -14.61 -13.21
N SER A 71 -2.71 -14.60 -14.52
CA SER A 71 -1.80 -15.13 -15.56
C SER A 71 -0.48 -14.36 -15.64
N TRP A 72 -0.46 -13.12 -15.15
CA TRP A 72 0.74 -12.28 -15.10
C TRP A 72 1.84 -12.88 -14.22
N LEU A 73 1.51 -13.73 -13.23
CA LEU A 73 2.50 -14.35 -12.36
C LEU A 73 3.47 -15.23 -13.16
N GLU A 74 2.93 -16.13 -13.98
CA GLU A 74 3.73 -17.02 -14.83
C GLU A 74 4.51 -16.21 -15.88
N LYS A 75 3.88 -15.18 -16.46
CA LYS A 75 4.50 -14.36 -17.51
C LYS A 75 5.63 -13.46 -16.99
N ASP A 76 5.42 -12.80 -15.86
CA ASP A 76 6.27 -11.72 -15.38
C ASP A 76 7.16 -12.14 -14.19
N VAL A 77 6.78 -13.13 -13.40
CA VAL A 77 7.59 -13.63 -12.28
C VAL A 77 7.75 -15.16 -12.31
N PRO A 78 8.20 -15.75 -13.44
CA PRO A 78 8.29 -17.20 -13.62
C PRO A 78 9.23 -17.89 -12.62
N ASP A 79 10.21 -17.15 -12.07
CA ASP A 79 11.21 -17.67 -11.14
C ASP A 79 10.68 -17.82 -9.70
N VAL A 80 9.50 -17.27 -9.40
CA VAL A 80 8.86 -17.35 -8.08
C VAL A 80 7.69 -18.31 -8.15
N LYS A 81 7.72 -19.36 -7.34
CA LYS A 81 6.59 -20.29 -7.23
C LYS A 81 5.34 -19.53 -6.78
N SER A 82 4.25 -19.62 -7.52
CA SER A 82 2.95 -19.07 -7.13
C SER A 82 2.03 -20.16 -6.59
N VAL A 83 1.24 -19.82 -5.58
CA VAL A 83 0.15 -20.64 -5.03
C VAL A 83 -1.10 -19.75 -5.03
N ILE A 84 -2.08 -20.10 -5.85
CA ILE A 84 -3.22 -19.24 -6.15
C ILE A 84 -4.47 -19.91 -5.61
N TYR A 85 -5.00 -19.37 -4.52
CA TYR A 85 -6.27 -19.83 -3.94
C TYR A 85 -7.42 -19.14 -4.66
N LYS A 86 -8.32 -19.92 -5.26
CA LYS A 86 -9.58 -19.44 -5.84
C LYS A 86 -10.71 -19.65 -4.84
N VAL A 87 -11.15 -18.58 -4.19
CA VAL A 87 -12.05 -18.66 -3.01
C VAL A 87 -13.50 -19.01 -3.36
N ASP A 88 -13.91 -18.78 -4.61
CA ASP A 88 -15.26 -19.01 -5.14
C ASP A 88 -15.31 -20.09 -6.23
N ASP A 89 -14.23 -20.89 -6.34
CA ASP A 89 -14.16 -22.07 -7.21
C ASP A 89 -13.80 -23.33 -6.39
N PRO A 90 -14.78 -24.21 -6.08
CA PRO A 90 -14.53 -25.43 -5.33
C PRO A 90 -13.79 -26.50 -6.15
N THR A 91 -13.57 -26.28 -7.45
CA THR A 91 -12.84 -27.20 -8.34
C THR A 91 -11.39 -26.81 -8.59
N ALA A 92 -10.98 -25.63 -8.10
CA ALA A 92 -9.60 -25.17 -8.21
C ALA A 92 -8.63 -26.05 -7.40
N GLU A 93 -7.38 -26.08 -7.84
CA GLU A 93 -6.30 -26.84 -7.17
C GLU A 93 -6.13 -26.41 -5.70
N PHE A 94 -6.17 -25.10 -5.44
CA PHE A 94 -6.12 -24.54 -4.10
C PHE A 94 -7.42 -23.79 -3.82
N THR A 95 -8.12 -24.22 -2.77
CA THR A 95 -9.38 -23.63 -2.32
C THR A 95 -9.34 -23.40 -0.80
N VAL A 96 -10.39 -22.77 -0.26
CA VAL A 96 -10.52 -22.46 1.16
C VAL A 96 -11.67 -23.25 1.79
N PRO A 97 -11.62 -23.53 3.10
CA PRO A 97 -12.71 -24.24 3.78
C PRO A 97 -14.02 -23.45 3.80
N MET A 98 -13.96 -22.12 3.66
CA MET A 98 -15.12 -21.23 3.59
C MET A 98 -14.72 -19.91 2.92
N ASN A 99 -15.53 -19.40 1.99
CA ASN A 99 -15.31 -18.07 1.41
C ASN A 99 -15.80 -16.98 2.38
N LYS A 100 -14.95 -16.63 3.35
CA LYS A 100 -15.21 -15.63 4.40
C LYS A 100 -13.89 -15.13 5.00
N GLY A 101 -13.83 -13.86 5.41
CA GLY A 101 -12.64 -13.18 5.91
C GLY A 101 -11.68 -12.73 4.80
N HIS A 102 -12.15 -12.62 3.55
CA HIS A 102 -11.34 -12.31 2.36
C HIS A 102 -9.97 -13.06 2.33
N GLU A 103 -8.87 -12.34 2.10
CA GLU A 103 -7.51 -12.89 2.06
C GLU A 103 -7.06 -13.50 3.40
N GLY A 104 -7.68 -13.10 4.52
CA GLY A 104 -7.52 -13.68 5.84
C GLY A 104 -7.61 -15.19 5.85
N MET A 105 -8.63 -15.74 5.20
CA MET A 105 -8.84 -17.19 5.12
C MET A 105 -7.79 -17.88 4.27
N VAL A 106 -7.41 -17.28 3.14
CA VAL A 106 -6.41 -17.82 2.23
C VAL A 106 -5.05 -17.90 2.94
N TYR A 107 -4.62 -16.81 3.57
CA TYR A 107 -3.29 -16.73 4.18
C TYR A 107 -3.18 -17.68 5.37
N LEU A 108 -4.20 -17.76 6.22
CA LEU A 108 -4.22 -18.74 7.32
C LEU A 108 -4.27 -20.18 6.81
N THR A 109 -5.06 -20.46 5.77
CA THR A 109 -5.13 -21.82 5.18
C THR A 109 -3.77 -22.24 4.63
N TYR A 110 -3.10 -21.37 3.87
CA TYR A 110 -1.75 -21.65 3.37
C TYR A 110 -0.77 -21.94 4.50
N LEU A 111 -0.73 -21.08 5.53
CA LEU A 111 0.19 -21.23 6.66
C LEU A 111 -0.05 -22.53 7.44
N ILE A 112 -1.31 -22.93 7.63
CA ILE A 112 -1.68 -24.17 8.33
C ILE A 112 -1.29 -25.39 7.48
N ASP A 113 -1.72 -25.42 6.22
CA ASP A 113 -1.54 -26.59 5.35
C ASP A 113 -0.06 -26.87 5.03
N ASN A 114 0.79 -25.84 5.11
CA ASN A 114 2.21 -25.93 4.79
C ASN A 114 3.12 -25.77 6.02
N TYR A 115 2.59 -25.76 7.25
CA TYR A 115 3.33 -25.37 8.46
C TYR A 115 4.67 -26.12 8.64
N ASP A 116 4.70 -27.43 8.35
CA ASP A 116 5.91 -28.25 8.45
C ASP A 116 6.88 -28.10 7.26
N ASN A 117 6.40 -27.56 6.13
CA ASN A 117 7.12 -27.48 4.85
C ASN A 117 7.20 -26.04 4.31
N LEU A 118 7.16 -25.03 5.18
CA LEU A 118 7.22 -23.62 4.78
C LEU A 118 8.54 -23.32 4.04
N PRO A 119 8.48 -22.51 2.95
CA PRO A 119 9.66 -21.98 2.28
C PRO A 119 10.31 -20.88 3.12
N ASP A 120 11.55 -20.50 2.79
CA ASP A 120 12.31 -19.49 3.53
C ASP A 120 11.60 -18.15 3.60
N VAL A 121 10.98 -17.73 2.49
CA VAL A 121 10.23 -16.47 2.37
C VAL A 121 8.91 -16.69 1.64
N MET A 122 7.84 -16.13 2.21
CA MET A 122 6.48 -16.18 1.68
C MET A 122 5.98 -14.75 1.49
N ALA A 123 5.55 -14.39 0.29
CA ALA A 123 4.85 -13.14 0.03
C ALA A 123 3.34 -13.40 -0.09
N PHE A 124 2.52 -12.65 0.62
CA PHE A 124 1.06 -12.72 0.60
C PHE A 124 0.54 -11.47 -0.11
N MET A 125 -0.19 -11.64 -1.20
CA MET A 125 -0.63 -10.52 -2.06
C MET A 125 -2.05 -10.69 -2.60
N HIS A 126 -2.62 -9.60 -3.09
CA HIS A 126 -3.84 -9.59 -3.89
C HIS A 126 -3.57 -10.02 -5.33
N ALA A 127 -4.61 -10.43 -6.05
CA ALA A 127 -4.50 -10.89 -7.43
C ALA A 127 -4.13 -9.80 -8.45
N HIS A 128 -4.46 -8.55 -8.17
CA HIS A 128 -4.33 -7.44 -9.11
C HIS A 128 -2.86 -7.07 -9.39
N LYS A 129 -2.45 -7.18 -10.66
CA LYS A 129 -1.11 -6.73 -11.09
C LYS A 129 -0.90 -5.23 -10.87
N ILE A 130 -1.82 -4.41 -11.39
CA ILE A 130 -1.76 -2.94 -11.27
C ILE A 130 -2.84 -2.49 -10.28
N ALA A 131 -2.44 -1.96 -9.14
CA ALA A 131 -3.37 -1.57 -8.09
C ALA A 131 -2.86 -0.39 -7.26
N TRP A 132 -3.78 0.43 -6.76
CA TRP A 132 -3.44 1.62 -5.96
C TRP A 132 -2.70 1.32 -4.66
N HIS A 133 -2.87 0.12 -4.11
CA HIS A 133 -2.20 -0.33 -2.90
C HIS A 133 -0.79 -0.88 -3.17
N ASN A 134 -0.38 -1.00 -4.43
CA ASN A 134 0.98 -1.33 -4.82
C ASN A 134 1.86 -0.07 -4.82
N ASN A 135 3.16 -0.26 -4.60
CA ASN A 135 4.11 0.82 -4.45
C ASN A 135 4.28 1.67 -5.73
N ASP A 136 4.02 2.97 -5.62
CA ASP A 136 4.21 3.99 -6.66
C ASP A 136 5.58 3.98 -7.34
N LEU A 137 6.68 3.75 -6.60
CA LEU A 137 8.05 3.68 -7.17
C LEU A 137 8.29 2.45 -8.06
N PHE A 138 7.31 1.55 -8.09
CA PHE A 138 7.21 0.40 -8.98
C PHE A 138 6.03 0.55 -9.95
N ALA A 139 5.59 1.78 -10.21
CA ALA A 139 4.46 2.10 -11.09
C ALA A 139 3.19 1.33 -10.73
N SER A 140 2.99 1.08 -9.42
CA SER A 140 1.86 0.33 -8.90
C SER A 140 1.77 -1.12 -9.43
N ASP A 141 2.89 -1.68 -9.89
CA ASP A 141 3.00 -3.01 -10.49
C ASP A 141 3.52 -4.07 -9.50
N ALA A 142 2.67 -5.04 -9.16
CA ALA A 142 2.96 -6.14 -8.25
C ALA A 142 4.13 -7.01 -8.73
N ALA A 143 4.28 -7.23 -10.05
CA ALA A 143 5.38 -8.02 -10.59
C ALA A 143 6.72 -7.32 -10.36
N GLN A 144 6.76 -5.99 -10.50
CA GLN A 144 7.97 -5.22 -10.19
C GLN A 144 8.31 -5.25 -8.69
N MET A 145 7.29 -5.17 -7.82
CA MET A 145 7.48 -5.32 -6.37
C MET A 145 8.05 -6.70 -6.01
N LEU A 146 7.49 -7.78 -6.55
CA LEU A 146 7.95 -9.14 -6.29
C LEU A 146 9.39 -9.38 -6.75
N ARG A 147 9.77 -8.88 -7.93
CA ARG A 147 11.16 -8.99 -8.43
C ARG A 147 12.16 -8.21 -7.58
N ALA A 148 11.73 -7.09 -7.01
CA ALA A 148 12.59 -6.22 -6.20
C ALA A 148 12.63 -6.60 -4.72
N LEU A 149 11.69 -7.41 -4.23
CA LEU A 149 11.56 -7.80 -2.83
C LEU A 149 12.84 -8.49 -2.34
N SER A 150 13.47 -7.90 -1.32
CA SER A 150 14.66 -8.43 -0.68
C SER A 150 14.30 -9.56 0.29
N ALA A 151 14.51 -10.80 -0.13
CA ALA A 151 14.31 -11.97 0.73
C ALA A 151 15.21 -11.95 1.98
N PRO A 152 16.49 -11.54 1.92
CA PRO A 152 17.29 -11.41 3.14
C PRO A 152 16.76 -10.33 4.10
N HIS A 153 16.19 -9.22 3.60
CA HIS A 153 15.48 -8.26 4.46
C HIS A 153 14.31 -8.92 5.19
N VAL A 154 13.46 -9.67 4.47
CA VAL A 154 12.33 -10.39 5.08
C VAL A 154 12.82 -11.39 6.14
N LYS A 155 13.90 -12.14 5.87
CA LYS A 155 14.49 -13.05 6.86
C LYS A 155 14.99 -12.33 8.11
N ARG A 156 15.60 -11.14 7.96
CA ARG A 156 16.11 -10.35 9.10
C ARG A 156 14.97 -9.80 9.95
N GLN A 157 13.89 -9.31 9.33
CA GLN A 157 12.76 -8.69 10.05
C GLN A 157 11.72 -9.69 10.53
N GLY A 158 11.62 -10.86 9.88
CA GLY A 158 10.59 -11.87 10.12
C GLY A 158 9.22 -11.50 9.52
N TYR A 159 8.81 -10.25 9.66
CA TYR A 159 7.63 -9.66 9.01
C TYR A 159 8.04 -8.41 8.24
N PHE A 160 7.53 -8.28 7.01
CA PHE A 160 7.71 -7.07 6.21
C PHE A 160 6.39 -6.67 5.55
N ASN A 161 5.90 -5.47 5.86
CA ASN A 161 4.79 -4.91 5.11
C ASN A 161 5.27 -4.50 3.71
N MET A 162 4.67 -5.05 2.66
CA MET A 162 5.11 -4.82 1.29
C MET A 162 4.67 -3.45 0.75
N ARG A 163 3.83 -2.73 1.50
CA ARG A 163 3.43 -1.37 1.18
C ARG A 163 4.29 -0.37 1.96
N CYS A 164 5.06 0.45 1.25
CA CYS A 164 5.91 1.45 1.89
C CYS A 164 5.19 2.77 2.21
N HIS A 165 4.12 3.11 1.49
CA HIS A 165 3.37 4.33 1.75
C HIS A 165 2.61 4.24 3.07
N TRP A 166 2.60 5.32 3.85
CA TRP A 166 1.92 5.34 5.16
C TRP A 166 0.41 5.45 5.08
N ASP A 167 -0.12 6.27 4.18
CA ASP A 167 -1.57 6.48 4.06
C ASP A 167 -2.16 5.48 3.05
N PRO A 168 -3.21 4.71 3.38
CA PRO A 168 -3.82 4.60 4.71
C PRO A 168 -3.04 3.64 5.62
N GLY A 169 -3.20 3.80 6.94
CA GLY A 169 -2.73 2.83 7.94
C GLY A 169 -1.69 3.32 8.96
N CYS A 170 -0.94 4.38 8.65
CA CYS A 170 0.10 4.94 9.53
C CYS A 170 0.04 6.48 9.60
N PRO A 171 0.56 7.09 10.70
CA PRO A 171 1.10 6.44 11.90
C PRO A 171 0.03 6.06 12.94
N ASP A 172 -1.20 6.52 12.76
CA ASP A 172 -2.28 6.44 13.74
C ASP A 172 -3.60 6.14 13.00
N TRP A 173 -4.04 4.88 13.03
CA TRP A 173 -5.10 4.40 12.14
C TRP A 173 -6.33 3.87 12.85
N MET A 174 -6.19 2.81 13.64
CA MET A 174 -7.30 2.19 14.36
C MET A 174 -7.20 2.47 15.85
N HIS A 175 -8.31 2.86 16.46
CA HIS A 175 -8.40 3.22 17.89
C HIS A 175 -9.46 2.37 18.61
N PRO A 176 -9.17 1.11 18.93
CA PRO A 176 -10.16 0.18 19.48
C PRO A 176 -10.81 0.64 20.80
N TYR A 177 -10.15 1.47 21.62
CA TYR A 177 -10.63 1.82 22.98
C TYR A 177 -11.77 2.83 23.06
N ASP A 178 -11.99 3.66 22.03
CA ASP A 178 -13.06 4.66 22.02
C ASP A 178 -14.03 4.41 20.85
N PRO A 179 -14.88 3.36 20.94
CA PRO A 179 -15.83 3.03 19.88
C PRO A 179 -17.01 4.01 19.81
N SER A 180 -17.30 4.74 20.89
CA SER A 180 -18.49 5.61 21.01
C SER A 180 -18.48 6.83 20.09
N ASN A 181 -17.31 7.32 19.69
CA ASN A 181 -17.18 8.52 18.84
C ASN A 181 -16.91 8.22 17.36
N ARG A 182 -16.94 6.95 16.93
CA ARG A 182 -16.43 6.56 15.60
C ARG A 182 -17.54 6.54 14.58
N THR A 183 -17.64 7.57 13.74
CA THR A 183 -18.61 7.67 12.63
C THR A 183 -17.97 7.50 11.25
N ASP A 184 -16.69 7.13 11.18
CA ASP A 184 -15.98 6.99 9.92
C ASP A 184 -16.46 5.74 9.17
N ILE A 185 -17.26 5.97 8.13
CA ILE A 185 -17.83 4.93 7.27
C ILE A 185 -16.72 4.23 6.45
N SER A 186 -15.53 4.82 6.33
CA SER A 186 -14.38 4.18 5.68
C SER A 186 -13.63 3.19 6.59
N LYS A 187 -13.98 3.10 7.88
CA LYS A 187 -13.40 2.17 8.87
C LYS A 187 -14.46 1.38 9.67
N PRO A 188 -15.43 0.69 9.02
CA PRO A 188 -16.47 -0.09 9.69
C PRO A 188 -15.98 -1.07 10.77
N GLU A 189 -14.81 -1.65 10.58
CA GLU A 189 -14.17 -2.60 11.47
C GLU A 189 -13.65 -2.00 12.77
N GLU A 190 -13.38 -0.68 12.82
CA GLU A 190 -12.83 -0.03 14.02
C GLU A 190 -13.75 -0.19 15.24
N ARG A 191 -15.07 -0.18 15.01
CA ARG A 191 -16.09 -0.39 16.06
C ARG A 191 -16.09 -1.80 16.62
N GLU A 192 -15.79 -2.79 15.77
CA GLU A 192 -15.82 -4.21 16.12
C GLU A 192 -14.46 -4.71 16.61
N LEU A 193 -13.39 -3.96 16.33
CA LEU A 193 -12.02 -4.37 16.53
C LEU A 193 -11.72 -4.67 18.01
N ALA A 194 -12.25 -3.92 18.96
CA ALA A 194 -12.02 -4.18 20.39
C ALA A 194 -12.59 -5.54 20.85
N LEU A 195 -13.81 -5.87 20.41
CA LEU A 195 -14.44 -7.15 20.74
C LEU A 195 -13.74 -8.29 19.99
N ALA A 196 -13.47 -8.12 18.70
CA ALA A 196 -12.73 -9.09 17.90
C ALA A 196 -11.35 -9.37 18.50
N PHE A 197 -10.62 -8.33 18.90
CA PHE A 197 -9.29 -8.45 19.49
C PHE A 197 -9.32 -9.27 20.78
N LYS A 198 -10.26 -9.03 21.69
CA LYS A 198 -10.40 -9.82 22.92
C LYS A 198 -10.74 -11.29 22.65
N GLN A 199 -11.47 -11.57 21.57
CA GLN A 199 -11.76 -12.95 21.18
C GLN A 199 -10.54 -13.65 20.58
N ILE A 200 -9.77 -12.96 19.74
CA ILE A 200 -8.58 -13.49 19.06
C ILE A 200 -7.39 -13.63 20.04
N PHE A 201 -7.23 -12.67 20.94
CA PHE A 201 -6.15 -12.57 21.91
C PHE A 201 -6.67 -12.44 23.36
N PRO A 202 -7.29 -13.49 23.92
CA PRO A 202 -8.00 -13.41 25.21
C PRO A 202 -7.09 -13.03 26.40
N ASN A 203 -5.78 -13.24 26.29
CA ASN A 203 -4.80 -12.95 27.34
C ASN A 203 -3.96 -11.70 27.05
N ARG A 204 -4.43 -10.82 26.15
CA ARG A 204 -3.74 -9.56 25.80
C ARG A 204 -4.70 -8.39 26.00
N ASP A 205 -4.15 -7.30 26.51
CA ASP A 205 -4.88 -6.04 26.52
C ASP A 205 -5.08 -5.55 25.09
N VAL A 206 -6.24 -4.94 24.86
CA VAL A 206 -6.49 -4.24 23.60
C VAL A 206 -5.45 -3.11 23.49
N PRO A 207 -4.90 -2.76 22.31
CA PRO A 207 -4.00 -1.62 22.15
C PRO A 207 -4.76 -0.30 21.97
N GLU A 208 -4.20 0.81 22.46
CA GLU A 208 -4.77 2.16 22.27
C GLU A 208 -4.91 2.51 20.79
N THR A 209 -3.83 2.26 20.04
CA THR A 209 -3.75 2.43 18.59
C THR A 209 -3.21 1.13 17.97
N ILE A 210 -3.77 0.73 16.84
CA ILE A 210 -3.20 -0.26 15.93
C ILE A 210 -2.92 0.41 14.59
N ALA A 211 -1.68 0.34 14.12
CA ALA A 211 -1.25 1.02 12.90
C ALA A 211 -0.16 0.25 12.15
N THR A 212 -0.32 0.17 10.84
CA THR A 212 0.60 -0.41 9.85
C THR A 212 0.11 0.06 8.48
N PRO A 213 0.97 0.23 7.46
CA PRO A 213 0.47 0.47 6.10
C PRO A 213 -0.61 -0.55 5.71
N CYS A 214 -1.68 -0.09 5.08
CA CYS A 214 -2.87 -0.92 4.84
C CYS A 214 -2.64 -2.18 4.01
N CYS A 215 -3.75 -2.90 3.84
CA CYS A 215 -4.08 -3.69 2.66
C CYS A 215 -3.53 -5.12 2.65
N ALA A 216 -3.12 -5.66 3.79
CA ALA A 216 -2.79 -7.08 3.96
C ALA A 216 -1.77 -7.66 2.97
N GLN A 217 -0.94 -6.84 2.31
CA GLN A 217 0.17 -7.33 1.49
C GLN A 217 1.45 -7.30 2.31
N PHE A 218 1.97 -8.47 2.65
CA PHE A 218 3.14 -8.60 3.50
C PHE A 218 3.95 -9.84 3.12
N ALA A 219 5.21 -9.86 3.56
CA ALA A 219 6.08 -11.02 3.45
C ALA A 219 6.50 -11.52 4.83
N LEU A 220 6.60 -12.84 4.96
CA LEU A 220 7.02 -13.53 6.17
C LEU A 220 8.25 -14.38 5.90
N SER A 221 9.12 -14.47 6.90
CA SER A 221 10.13 -15.52 6.96
C SER A 221 9.53 -16.79 7.57
N LYS A 222 10.08 -17.95 7.20
CA LYS A 222 9.77 -19.24 7.83
C LYS A 222 9.87 -19.17 9.35
N GLU A 223 10.97 -18.60 9.84
CA GLU A 223 11.29 -18.53 11.26
C GLU A 223 10.27 -17.68 12.03
N ALA A 224 9.74 -16.62 11.41
CA ALA A 224 8.69 -15.80 12.02
C ALA A 224 7.36 -16.56 12.15
N VAL A 225 7.00 -17.36 11.14
CA VAL A 225 5.80 -18.20 11.21
C VAL A 225 5.92 -19.25 12.30
N LEU A 226 7.05 -19.94 12.39
CA LEU A 226 7.26 -21.02 13.36
C LEU A 226 7.31 -20.55 14.83
N LYS A 227 7.43 -19.25 15.09
CA LYS A 227 7.25 -18.68 16.43
C LYS A 227 5.77 -18.71 16.88
N VAL A 228 4.83 -18.88 15.96
CA VAL A 228 3.39 -18.93 16.23
C VAL A 228 2.94 -20.40 16.13
N PRO A 229 2.58 -21.05 17.24
CA PRO A 229 2.15 -22.45 17.22
C PRO A 229 1.02 -22.70 16.22
N ILE A 230 1.02 -23.86 15.56
CA ILE A 230 0.01 -24.20 14.55
C ILE A 230 -1.41 -24.11 15.11
N GLU A 231 -1.62 -24.51 16.37
CA GLU A 231 -2.93 -24.47 17.03
C GLU A 231 -3.44 -23.03 17.19
N ARG A 232 -2.53 -22.04 17.26
CA ARG A 232 -2.91 -20.62 17.26
C ARG A 232 -3.36 -20.17 15.88
N LEU A 233 -2.68 -20.60 14.81
CA LEU A 233 -3.10 -20.30 13.43
C LEU A 233 -4.46 -20.95 13.13
N GLU A 234 -4.69 -22.19 13.59
CA GLU A 234 -5.98 -22.87 13.50
C GLU A 234 -7.09 -22.13 14.25
N ALA A 235 -6.81 -21.68 15.49
CA ALA A 235 -7.76 -20.88 16.27
C ALA A 235 -8.10 -19.55 15.59
N TYR A 236 -7.12 -18.90 14.95
CA TYR A 236 -7.32 -17.70 14.15
C TYR A 236 -8.25 -17.94 12.96
N ARG A 237 -8.03 -19.03 12.21
CA ARG A 237 -8.90 -19.41 11.09
C ARG A 237 -10.30 -19.75 11.57
N GLN A 238 -10.39 -20.45 12.71
CA GLN A 238 -11.67 -20.81 13.30
C GLN A 238 -12.46 -19.58 13.76
N TRP A 239 -11.79 -18.52 14.22
CA TRP A 239 -12.45 -17.26 14.54
C TRP A 239 -13.10 -16.63 13.30
N ILE A 240 -12.42 -16.62 12.14
CA ILE A 240 -13.00 -16.14 10.87
C ILE A 240 -14.28 -16.92 10.52
N ILE A 241 -14.23 -18.25 10.65
CA ILE A 241 -15.37 -19.12 10.35
C ILE A 241 -16.53 -18.79 11.29
N ASN A 242 -16.28 -18.70 12.59
CA ASN A 242 -17.32 -18.66 13.62
C ASN A 242 -17.88 -17.26 13.91
N THR A 243 -17.14 -16.20 13.64
CA THR A 243 -17.56 -14.84 14.00
C THR A 243 -18.88 -14.46 13.30
N PRO A 244 -19.84 -13.79 13.97
CA PRO A 244 -21.06 -13.33 13.29
C PRO A 244 -20.80 -12.12 12.38
N LEU A 245 -19.59 -11.55 12.40
CA LEU A 245 -19.23 -10.41 11.57
C LEU A 245 -19.35 -10.75 10.08
N HIS A 246 -19.83 -9.78 9.31
CA HIS A 246 -19.88 -9.87 7.86
C HIS A 246 -18.46 -10.01 7.29
N ASP A 247 -18.36 -10.70 6.15
CA ASP A 247 -17.11 -10.99 5.43
C ASP A 247 -16.18 -9.78 5.36
N LEU A 248 -16.64 -8.68 4.75
CA LEU A 248 -15.95 -7.37 4.68
C LEU A 248 -15.34 -6.90 6.02
N VAL A 249 -16.08 -7.00 7.12
CA VAL A 249 -15.63 -6.51 8.43
C VAL A 249 -14.61 -7.48 9.02
N SER A 250 -14.89 -8.78 8.96
CA SER A 250 -13.97 -9.81 9.46
C SER A 250 -12.64 -9.81 8.71
N GLY A 251 -12.65 -9.61 7.38
CA GLY A 251 -11.43 -9.47 6.58
C GLY A 251 -10.61 -8.24 6.98
N ARG A 252 -11.27 -7.08 7.15
CA ARG A 252 -10.58 -5.85 7.56
C ARG A 252 -10.08 -5.87 9.01
N VAL A 253 -10.68 -6.65 9.90
CA VAL A 253 -10.07 -6.94 11.20
C VAL A 253 -8.71 -7.63 11.01
N TRP A 254 -8.63 -8.63 10.13
CA TRP A 254 -7.38 -9.35 9.85
C TRP A 254 -6.33 -8.48 9.15
N GLU A 255 -6.74 -7.59 8.26
CA GLU A 255 -5.85 -6.65 7.56
C GLU A 255 -4.88 -5.93 8.52
N TYR A 256 -5.34 -5.56 9.72
CA TYR A 256 -4.56 -4.83 10.72
C TYR A 256 -4.05 -5.70 11.89
N LEU A 257 -4.06 -7.03 11.79
CA LEU A 257 -3.56 -7.92 12.85
C LEU A 257 -2.35 -8.76 12.45
N TRP A 258 -1.99 -8.78 11.17
CA TRP A 258 -0.83 -9.54 10.69
C TRP A 258 0.48 -9.08 11.31
N HIS A 259 0.76 -7.77 11.30
CA HIS A 259 1.97 -7.23 11.92
C HIS A 259 1.98 -7.54 13.41
N TYR A 260 0.85 -7.37 14.10
CA TYR A 260 0.74 -7.66 15.52
C TYR A 260 1.14 -9.10 15.84
N ILE A 261 0.70 -10.08 15.05
CA ILE A 261 1.07 -11.49 15.26
C ILE A 261 2.55 -11.74 15.02
N PHE A 262 3.10 -11.25 13.90
CA PHE A 262 4.44 -11.62 13.44
C PHE A 262 5.56 -10.68 13.89
N THR A 263 5.24 -9.63 14.66
CA THR A 263 6.21 -8.71 15.29
C THR A 263 6.14 -8.75 16.81
N GLU A 264 5.89 -9.93 17.37
CA GLU A 264 5.87 -10.18 18.82
C GLU A 264 4.87 -9.27 19.56
N TYR A 265 3.68 -9.09 18.98
CA TYR A 265 2.59 -8.30 19.55
C TYR A 265 2.88 -6.79 19.62
N THR A 266 3.60 -6.27 18.61
CA THR A 266 3.80 -4.82 18.43
C THR A 266 2.57 -4.21 17.73
N PRO A 267 1.84 -3.28 18.37
CA PRO A 267 0.58 -2.77 17.81
C PRO A 267 0.77 -1.72 16.70
N VAL A 268 1.90 -1.03 16.69
CA VAL A 268 2.24 0.02 15.72
C VAL A 268 3.53 -0.35 14.99
N VAL A 269 3.43 -0.64 13.70
CA VAL A 269 4.55 -0.95 12.81
C VAL A 269 4.51 -0.01 11.61
N CYS A 270 5.07 1.18 11.79
CA CYS A 270 5.13 2.24 10.78
C CYS A 270 6.59 2.54 10.41
N GLN A 271 7.16 1.67 9.56
CA GLN A 271 8.53 1.84 9.09
C GLN A 271 8.65 3.13 8.25
N ALA A 272 9.75 3.87 8.42
CA ALA A 272 10.04 5.03 7.57
C ALA A 272 10.05 4.62 6.08
N MET A 273 9.37 5.40 5.24
CA MET A 273 9.10 5.02 3.84
C MET A 273 10.38 4.83 3.02
N ASP A 274 11.38 5.67 3.26
CA ASP A 274 12.71 5.58 2.65
C ASP A 274 13.43 4.26 3.00
N LYS A 275 13.34 3.83 4.26
CA LYS A 275 13.95 2.57 4.73
C LYS A 275 13.20 1.35 4.21
N CYS A 276 11.88 1.42 4.12
CA CYS A 276 11.07 0.38 3.49
C CYS A 276 11.49 0.17 2.03
N TYR A 277 11.59 1.28 1.27
CA TYR A 277 12.04 1.24 -0.12
C TYR A 277 13.47 0.77 -0.27
N CYS A 278 14.38 1.24 0.58
CA CYS A 278 15.79 0.92 0.46
C CYS A 278 16.10 -0.53 0.85
N ASP A 279 15.77 -0.94 2.08
CA ASP A 279 16.12 -2.28 2.57
C ASP A 279 15.25 -3.36 1.91
N GLY A 280 13.94 -3.10 1.85
CA GLY A 280 12.95 -4.04 1.35
C GLY A 280 12.95 -4.20 -0.17
N TYR A 281 13.32 -3.15 -0.91
CA TYR A 281 13.17 -3.13 -2.38
C TYR A 281 14.39 -2.62 -3.16
N GLY A 282 15.44 -2.12 -2.50
CA GLY A 282 16.62 -1.61 -3.17
C GLY A 282 16.46 -0.26 -3.86
N VAL A 283 15.53 0.56 -3.40
CA VAL A 283 15.40 1.95 -3.87
C VAL A 283 15.94 2.85 -2.77
N CYS A 284 17.24 3.14 -2.82
CA CYS A 284 17.97 3.83 -1.76
C CYS A 284 18.32 5.25 -2.19
N PHE A 285 17.73 6.25 -1.54
CA PHE A 285 17.90 7.66 -1.93
C PHE A 285 19.14 8.34 -1.31
N GLY A 286 19.87 7.68 -0.39
CA GLY A 286 20.97 8.31 0.34
C GLY A 286 20.58 8.92 1.68
N GLY A 287 19.51 8.43 2.31
CA GLY A 287 19.00 8.85 3.62
C GLY A 287 17.84 9.85 3.57
N ASP A 288 17.34 10.19 4.77
CA ASP A 288 16.08 10.92 4.99
C ASP A 288 16.01 12.26 4.23
N GLU A 289 17.10 13.05 4.19
CA GLU A 289 17.11 14.36 3.53
C GLU A 289 16.98 14.23 2.00
N ALA A 290 17.72 13.28 1.41
CA ALA A 290 17.66 13.03 -0.02
C ALA A 290 16.29 12.46 -0.42
N TYR A 291 15.72 11.58 0.40
CA TYR A 291 14.36 11.09 0.21
C TYR A 291 13.33 12.22 0.30
N LYS A 292 13.45 13.11 1.29
CA LYS A 292 12.56 14.27 1.42
C LYS A 292 12.58 15.14 0.16
N ASN A 293 13.77 15.48 -0.34
CA ASN A 293 13.92 16.26 -1.57
C ASN A 293 13.29 15.56 -2.79
N PHE A 294 13.39 14.24 -2.86
CA PHE A 294 12.68 13.45 -3.86
C PHE A 294 11.16 13.53 -3.68
N THR A 295 10.65 13.33 -2.46
CA THR A 295 9.20 13.34 -2.19
C THR A 295 8.57 14.70 -2.47
N ASP A 296 9.27 15.81 -2.23
CA ASP A 296 8.79 17.16 -2.56
C ASP A 296 8.55 17.28 -4.08
N ARG A 297 9.51 16.83 -4.91
CA ARG A 297 9.37 16.82 -6.38
C ARG A 297 8.29 15.86 -6.86
N TRP A 298 8.20 14.69 -6.23
CA TRP A 298 7.17 13.69 -6.52
C TRP A 298 5.77 14.27 -6.25
N ASN A 299 5.58 14.93 -5.11
CA ASN A 299 4.32 15.55 -4.72
C ASN A 299 3.95 16.70 -5.65
N ASP A 300 4.91 17.57 -6.02
CA ASP A 300 4.68 18.62 -7.01
C ASP A 300 4.19 18.05 -8.35
N MET A 301 4.83 16.97 -8.82
CA MET A 301 4.40 16.27 -10.03
C MET A 301 2.98 15.72 -9.91
N ARG A 302 2.64 15.06 -8.79
CA ARG A 302 1.30 14.51 -8.55
C ARG A 302 0.23 15.60 -8.46
N LEU A 303 0.52 16.72 -7.81
CA LEU A 303 -0.40 17.86 -7.74
C LEU A 303 -0.68 18.44 -9.13
N MET A 304 0.31 18.47 -10.03
CA MET A 304 0.09 18.85 -11.42
C MET A 304 -0.77 17.82 -12.16
N GLN A 305 -0.56 16.52 -11.95
CA GLN A 305 -1.41 15.47 -12.53
C GLN A 305 -2.86 15.54 -12.06
N ILE A 306 -3.09 15.78 -10.76
CA ILE A 306 -4.43 16.01 -10.20
C ILE A 306 -5.07 17.24 -10.84
N SER A 307 -4.31 18.33 -10.98
CA SER A 307 -4.79 19.55 -11.65
C SER A 307 -5.18 19.29 -13.09
N LEU A 308 -4.41 18.49 -13.83
CA LEU A 308 -4.73 18.11 -15.21
C LEU A 308 -5.98 17.23 -15.28
N SER A 309 -6.15 16.30 -14.34
CA SER A 309 -7.34 15.46 -14.24
C SER A 309 -8.59 16.30 -13.94
N SER A 310 -8.51 17.23 -12.98
CA SER A 310 -9.61 18.16 -12.66
C SER A 310 -9.95 19.02 -13.87
N TRP A 311 -8.95 19.59 -14.55
CA TRP A 311 -9.14 20.36 -15.78
C TRP A 311 -9.85 19.55 -16.85
N THR A 312 -9.45 18.28 -17.05
CA THR A 312 -10.02 17.38 -18.06
C THR A 312 -11.49 17.12 -17.77
N LYS A 313 -11.81 16.79 -16.51
CA LYS A 313 -13.17 16.57 -16.06
C LYS A 313 -14.03 17.82 -16.25
N GLU A 314 -13.55 18.98 -15.82
CA GLU A 314 -14.27 20.26 -15.98
C GLU A 314 -14.52 20.57 -17.46
N PHE A 315 -13.53 20.32 -18.33
CA PHE A 315 -13.65 20.53 -19.77
C PHE A 315 -14.71 19.62 -20.41
N GLU A 316 -14.74 18.34 -20.01
CA GLU A 316 -15.71 17.35 -20.51
C GLU A 316 -17.13 17.59 -20.00
N GLU A 317 -17.29 18.03 -18.75
CA GLU A 317 -18.60 18.27 -18.12
C GLU A 317 -19.20 19.64 -18.48
N SER A 318 -18.39 20.57 -18.98
CA SER A 318 -18.83 21.92 -19.37
C SER A 318 -19.69 21.90 -20.64
N LYS A 319 -20.99 22.22 -20.47
CA LYS A 319 -21.96 22.27 -21.57
C LYS A 319 -21.87 23.55 -22.43
N ASP A 320 -21.35 24.63 -21.87
CA ASP A 320 -21.19 25.92 -22.56
C ASP A 320 -19.71 26.14 -22.92
N GLU A 321 -19.47 26.52 -24.18
CA GLU A 321 -18.13 26.74 -24.71
C GLU A 321 -17.38 27.86 -23.97
N MET A 322 -18.12 28.87 -23.48
CA MET A 322 -17.54 29.99 -22.74
C MET A 322 -17.18 29.63 -21.28
N SER A 323 -17.70 28.51 -20.77
CA SER A 323 -17.39 27.99 -19.43
C SER A 323 -16.22 27.01 -19.41
N LYS A 324 -15.76 26.55 -20.59
CA LYS A 324 -14.66 25.59 -20.69
C LYS A 324 -13.33 26.22 -20.24
N PRO A 325 -12.51 25.48 -19.49
CA PRO A 325 -11.21 25.97 -19.09
C PRO A 325 -10.28 26.08 -20.32
N ALA A 326 -9.36 27.05 -20.29
CA ALA A 326 -8.53 27.36 -21.46
C ALA A 326 -7.60 26.19 -21.85
N ILE A 327 -7.59 25.82 -23.14
CA ILE A 327 -6.77 24.72 -23.69
C ILE A 327 -5.28 24.94 -23.43
N GLY A 328 -4.79 26.19 -23.46
CA GLY A 328 -3.38 26.49 -23.18
C GLY A 328 -2.92 26.08 -21.76
N VAL A 329 -3.85 25.95 -20.80
CA VAL A 329 -3.56 25.45 -19.45
C VAL A 329 -3.25 23.95 -19.49
N LYS A 330 -4.02 23.16 -20.27
CA LYS A 330 -3.76 21.73 -20.49
C LYS A 330 -2.36 21.51 -21.04
N ASP A 331 -2.03 22.18 -22.16
CA ASP A 331 -0.73 22.03 -22.82
C ASP A 331 0.43 22.42 -21.89
N GLN A 332 0.24 23.45 -21.04
CA GLN A 332 1.23 23.86 -20.07
C GLN A 332 1.41 22.81 -18.97
N LEU A 333 0.32 22.25 -18.43
CA LEU A 333 0.36 21.19 -17.42
C LEU A 333 1.03 19.94 -17.96
N GLU A 334 0.63 19.47 -19.15
CA GLU A 334 1.22 18.28 -19.78
C GLU A 334 2.73 18.44 -19.99
N ARG A 335 3.20 19.59 -20.47
CA ARG A 335 4.64 19.87 -20.60
C ARG A 335 5.37 19.85 -19.26
N LYS A 336 4.80 20.48 -18.22
CA LYS A 336 5.41 20.52 -16.88
C LYS A 336 5.45 19.13 -16.24
N ILE A 337 4.37 18.35 -16.36
CA ILE A 337 4.31 16.97 -15.87
C ILE A 337 5.36 16.11 -16.57
N LYS A 338 5.50 16.24 -17.89
CA LYS A 338 6.50 15.48 -18.65
C LYS A 338 7.93 15.78 -18.18
N GLU A 339 8.26 17.05 -17.95
CA GLU A 339 9.59 17.43 -17.47
C GLU A 339 9.83 16.98 -16.02
N ALA A 340 8.85 17.18 -15.13
CA ALA A 340 8.93 16.72 -13.75
C ALA A 340 9.08 15.19 -13.66
N SER A 341 8.31 14.45 -14.47
CA SER A 341 8.38 13.00 -14.57
C SER A 341 9.76 12.52 -14.99
N ARG A 342 10.38 13.17 -15.97
CA ARG A 342 11.75 12.85 -16.40
C ARG A 342 12.76 12.96 -15.26
N VAL A 343 12.68 14.05 -14.48
CA VAL A 343 13.58 14.29 -13.34
C VAL A 343 13.33 13.28 -12.22
N VAL A 344 12.08 13.10 -11.84
CA VAL A 344 11.66 12.18 -10.79
C VAL A 344 12.10 10.74 -11.08
N TRP A 345 11.84 10.24 -12.28
CA TRP A 345 12.21 8.87 -12.64
C TRP A 345 13.71 8.68 -12.85
N ALA A 346 14.45 9.73 -13.21
CA ALA A 346 15.91 9.69 -13.18
C ALA A 346 16.43 9.50 -11.74
N GLN A 347 15.87 10.22 -10.76
CA GLN A 347 16.23 10.04 -9.35
C GLN A 347 15.87 8.64 -8.83
N VAL A 348 14.72 8.08 -9.22
CA VAL A 348 14.36 6.69 -8.88
C VAL A 348 15.35 5.69 -9.50
N ALA A 349 15.80 5.92 -10.73
CA ALA A 349 16.79 5.07 -11.38
C ALA A 349 18.15 5.12 -10.65
N GLU A 350 18.62 6.31 -10.28
CA GLU A 350 19.82 6.50 -9.47
C GLU A 350 19.70 5.81 -8.11
N ALA A 351 18.55 5.94 -7.45
CA ALA A 351 18.28 5.28 -6.17
C ALA A 351 18.26 3.74 -6.28
N LYS A 352 17.73 3.20 -7.39
CA LYS A 352 17.81 1.77 -7.71
C LYS A 352 19.25 1.31 -7.93
N THR A 353 20.06 2.09 -8.65
CA THR A 353 21.50 1.79 -8.83
C THR A 353 22.24 1.81 -7.51
N ARG A 354 22.01 2.80 -6.64
CA ARG A 354 22.60 2.85 -5.30
C ARG A 354 22.20 1.64 -4.46
N GLY A 355 20.92 1.23 -4.53
CA GLY A 355 20.44 0.03 -3.86
C GLY A 355 21.01 -1.28 -4.43
N GLN A 356 21.83 -1.27 -5.46
CA GLN A 356 22.62 -2.45 -5.86
C GLN A 356 23.91 -2.61 -5.05
N ASP A 357 24.17 -1.73 -4.07
CA ASP A 357 25.25 -1.93 -3.10
C ASP A 357 24.68 -2.35 -1.73
N PRO A 358 24.97 -3.58 -1.25
CA PRO A 358 24.59 -4.04 0.09
C PRO A 358 25.04 -3.12 1.24
N GLN A 359 26.20 -2.48 1.10
CA GLN A 359 26.73 -1.56 2.11
C GLN A 359 25.92 -0.27 2.14
N ALA A 360 25.62 0.30 0.96
CA ALA A 360 24.74 1.45 0.84
C ALA A 360 23.34 1.16 1.38
N ARG A 361 22.75 -0.02 1.08
CA ARG A 361 21.45 -0.40 1.66
C ARG A 361 21.47 -0.40 3.18
N ALA A 362 22.45 -1.07 3.76
CA ALA A 362 22.58 -1.15 5.21
C ALA A 362 22.75 0.24 5.82
N LEU A 363 23.64 1.07 5.25
CA LEU A 363 23.88 2.44 5.71
C LEU A 363 22.60 3.29 5.68
N ASP A 364 21.94 3.38 4.53
CA ASP A 364 20.73 4.18 4.33
C ASP A 364 19.56 3.66 5.20
N SER A 365 19.54 2.36 5.50
CA SER A 365 18.53 1.74 6.38
C SER A 365 18.88 1.84 7.87
N GLY A 366 19.99 2.48 8.24
CA GLY A 366 20.44 2.63 9.63
C GLY A 366 20.95 1.32 10.28
N ARG A 367 21.37 0.35 9.47
CA ARG A 367 21.91 -0.94 9.92
C ARG A 367 23.43 -0.97 9.79
N LYS A 368 24.09 -1.73 10.66
CA LYS A 368 25.51 -2.07 10.48
C LYS A 368 25.61 -3.17 9.42
N TRP A 369 26.43 -2.96 8.38
CA TRP A 369 26.71 -3.97 7.38
C TRP A 369 27.75 -4.98 7.88
N LYS A 370 27.54 -6.26 7.59
CA LYS A 370 28.53 -7.32 7.75
C LYS A 370 28.73 -8.08 6.43
N PRO A 371 29.95 -8.61 6.16
CA PRO A 371 30.16 -9.49 5.02
C PRO A 371 29.17 -10.66 5.02
N GLY A 372 28.46 -10.83 3.91
CA GLY A 372 27.45 -11.89 3.77
C GLY A 372 26.03 -11.50 4.17
N ASP A 373 25.79 -10.30 4.73
CA ASP A 373 24.43 -9.83 5.05
C ASP A 373 23.51 -9.73 3.82
N GLY A 374 24.08 -9.77 2.61
CA GLY A 374 23.35 -9.58 1.36
C GLY A 374 22.67 -8.22 1.30
N TYR A 375 21.64 -8.13 0.46
CA TYR A 375 20.79 -6.95 0.36
C TYR A 375 19.78 -6.85 1.49
#